data_AF-A0A7R9WC69-F1
#
_entry.id   AF-A0A7R9WC69-F1
#
_cell.length_a   1.000
_cell.length_b   1.000
_cell.length_c   1.000
_cell.angle_alpha   90.00
_cell.angle_beta   90.00
_cell.angle_gamma   90.00
#
_symmetry.space_group_name_H-M   'P 1'
#
loop_
_entity.id
_entity.type
_entity.pdbx_description
1 polymer ?
#
loop_
_entity_poly.entity_id
_entity_poly.type
_entity_poly.pdbx_seq_one_letter_code
_entity_poly.pdbx_strand_id
1 'polypeptide(L)'
;MRLATALNVALGSSLSALDLVIAASSPAESVRYSCEPCLDRSDYSVKAVVHGTATDPFWQQVRSTAVQSASDMGVTLEMDLSNSFDTETMVRDIGAAVDAHGSSGGYDALVVTIPSISVLDAVDQAVKAGVPVFGLNSGDPAQAKSVGVLDFVASDNKKGGEMAAEEMQKFFSSGGFEKALFVNDEYGNTAINERLEGFKEKLGDSVEVTELSVDGTSSSDMNSKLEGALDDCSYQAVLLSGTRALQAAVAAYNSAGCSLSNIPLGAFDTSKEVFDAISSEELAFTVGQQQALQGALSVHMAALYASTGKTLALPMDGAYLSGPHLITKETLPTDPKRICEDEAFPVCPDTAAPDGSEPQCACIERSTIKIGGVTHGHTTDSFWDPVYTASAQAAQDMGVELFNERFSKPEDGTPEEQEALLHTMMANKIKNLCEDEQVDGLFVSIPSEAVVSAIEDC
;
A
#
# COMPACT_ATOMS: atom_id res chain seq x y z
N MET A 1 64.56 15.64 -6.66
CA MET A 1 65.96 15.99 -6.32
C MET A 1 65.94 16.70 -4.97
N ARG A 2 66.58 16.10 -3.96
CA ARG A 2 67.16 16.67 -2.71
C ARG A 2 66.42 17.85 -2.02
N LEU A 3 65.84 17.61 -0.84
CA LEU A 3 66.45 17.72 0.52
C LEU A 3 66.36 19.13 1.11
N ALA A 4 65.65 19.20 2.25
CA ALA A 4 65.92 19.95 3.49
C ALA A 4 66.39 21.42 3.42
N THR A 5 65.85 22.26 4.31
CA THR A 5 66.54 22.70 5.55
C THR A 5 65.63 23.64 6.33
N ALA A 6 65.52 23.39 7.64
CA ALA A 6 64.88 24.26 8.62
C ALA A 6 65.87 25.31 9.14
N LEU A 7 65.42 26.55 9.33
CA LEU A 7 65.54 27.36 10.57
C LEU A 7 65.12 28.80 10.24
N ASN A 8 64.21 29.38 11.02
CA ASN A 8 64.42 30.75 11.50
C ASN A 8 63.61 31.09 12.74
N VAL A 9 64.24 31.92 13.55
CA VAL A 9 63.92 32.35 14.91
C VAL A 9 63.24 33.72 14.89
N ALA A 10 62.48 33.98 15.96
CA ALA A 10 62.14 35.29 16.57
C ALA A 10 60.90 36.09 16.13
N LEU A 11 59.97 36.15 17.11
CA LEU A 11 59.39 37.33 17.75
C LEU A 11 58.46 38.24 16.93
N GLY A 12 57.16 38.13 17.29
CA GLY A 12 56.40 39.26 17.81
C GLY A 12 55.43 39.94 16.85
N SER A 13 54.13 39.75 17.09
CA SER A 13 53.15 40.83 17.33
C SER A 13 51.71 40.30 17.22
N SER A 14 51.00 40.37 18.35
CA SER A 14 49.57 40.66 18.51
C SER A 14 48.64 40.55 17.29
N LEU A 15 47.69 39.61 17.36
CA LEU A 15 46.25 39.82 17.09
C LEU A 15 45.54 38.49 17.38
N SER A 16 44.83 38.44 18.50
CA SER A 16 43.94 37.34 18.88
C SER A 16 42.78 37.28 17.89
N ALA A 17 42.84 36.31 16.97
CA ALA A 17 41.68 35.89 16.20
C ALA A 17 40.72 35.19 17.15
N LEU A 18 39.49 35.71 17.22
CA LEU A 18 38.37 35.07 17.87
C LEU A 18 37.98 33.88 16.99
N ASP A 19 38.41 32.67 17.35
CA ASP A 19 37.92 31.45 16.72
C ASP A 19 36.43 31.33 17.03
N LEU A 20 35.61 31.65 16.02
CA LEU A 20 34.19 31.36 16.01
C LEU A 20 34.05 29.84 15.86
N VAL A 21 34.05 29.14 16.98
CA VAL A 21 33.63 27.73 17.04
C VAL A 21 32.16 27.70 16.63
N ILE A 22 31.89 27.28 15.40
CA ILE A 22 30.57 26.79 14.99
C ILE A 22 30.35 25.55 15.84
N ALA A 23 29.63 25.71 16.95
CA ALA A 23 29.09 24.60 17.69
C ALA A 23 28.12 23.89 16.74
N ALA A 24 28.50 22.70 16.27
CA ALA A 24 27.55 21.76 15.72
C ALA A 24 26.48 21.57 16.81
N SER A 25 25.28 22.08 16.55
CA SER A 25 24.10 21.83 17.37
C SER A 25 23.93 20.32 17.44
N SER A 26 24.11 19.78 18.64
CA SER A 26 23.78 18.39 18.93
C SER A 26 22.30 18.18 18.57
N PRO A 27 21.90 17.02 18.01
CA PRO A 27 20.50 16.76 17.74
C PRO A 27 19.73 16.93 19.05
N ALA A 28 18.64 17.70 19.00
CA ALA A 28 17.82 17.99 20.16
C ALA A 28 17.57 16.71 20.96
N GLU A 29 17.95 16.72 22.23
CA GLU A 29 17.83 15.58 23.15
C GLU A 29 16.33 15.21 23.20
N SER A 30 15.94 14.16 22.47
CA SER A 30 14.56 13.70 22.41
C SER A 30 14.13 13.39 23.84
N VAL A 31 13.05 14.01 24.31
CA VAL A 31 12.45 13.69 25.61
C VAL A 31 12.07 12.20 25.58
N ARG A 32 12.94 11.34 26.14
CA ARG A 32 12.66 9.92 26.31
C ARG A 32 11.81 9.79 27.56
N TYR A 33 10.51 9.52 27.39
CA TYR A 33 9.65 9.17 28.51
C TYR A 33 10.17 7.89 29.17
N SER A 34 10.26 7.89 30.50
CA SER A 34 10.50 6.66 31.26
C SER A 34 9.24 5.81 31.15
N CYS A 35 9.27 4.79 30.30
CA CYS A 35 8.16 3.88 30.07
C CYS A 35 8.32 2.54 30.79
N GLU A 36 9.02 2.43 31.91
CA GLU A 36 9.45 1.11 32.42
C GLU A 36 8.32 0.30 33.13
N PRO A 37 8.01 -0.95 32.71
CA PRO A 37 8.51 -1.66 31.53
C PRO A 37 7.86 -1.15 30.24
N CYS A 38 8.68 -0.87 29.23
CA CYS A 38 8.18 -0.35 27.96
C CYS A 38 7.41 -1.47 27.26
N LEU A 39 6.44 -1.08 26.43
CA LEU A 39 5.68 -2.05 25.66
C LEU A 39 6.61 -2.75 24.68
N ASP A 40 6.73 -4.07 24.82
CA ASP A 40 7.46 -4.91 23.87
C ASP A 40 6.48 -5.40 22.81
N ARG A 41 6.61 -4.88 21.57
CA ARG A 41 5.70 -5.27 20.49
C ARG A 41 5.91 -6.72 20.05
N SER A 42 7.05 -7.33 20.39
CA SER A 42 7.33 -8.73 20.03
C SER A 42 6.47 -9.74 20.80
N ASP A 43 5.82 -9.30 21.89
CA ASP A 43 4.83 -10.08 22.63
C ASP A 43 3.48 -10.21 21.88
N TYR A 44 3.27 -9.44 20.79
CA TYR A 44 2.02 -9.42 20.04
C TYR A 44 2.10 -10.25 18.76
N SER A 45 1.01 -10.95 18.45
CA SER A 45 0.88 -11.80 17.26
C SER A 45 -0.37 -11.45 16.45
N VAL A 46 -0.20 -11.34 15.13
CA VAL A 46 -1.26 -11.12 14.16
C VAL A 46 -1.38 -12.37 13.28
N LYS A 47 -2.60 -12.80 12.98
CA LYS A 47 -2.87 -13.84 11.97
C LYS A 47 -3.64 -13.30 10.79
N ALA A 48 -3.13 -13.52 9.59
CA ALA A 48 -3.82 -13.21 8.36
C ALA A 48 -4.49 -14.47 7.79
N VAL A 49 -5.81 -14.43 7.56
CA VAL A 49 -6.57 -15.48 6.86
C VAL A 49 -7.14 -14.90 5.57
N VAL A 50 -6.51 -15.23 4.45
CA VAL A 50 -6.83 -14.68 3.13
C VAL A 50 -7.26 -15.78 2.15
N HIS A 51 -8.06 -15.42 1.16
CA HIS A 51 -8.44 -16.36 0.07
C HIS A 51 -7.34 -16.58 -0.96
N GLY A 52 -6.23 -15.87 -0.80
CA GLY A 52 -5.10 -15.90 -1.72
C GLY A 52 -4.46 -17.25 -1.90
N THR A 53 -3.96 -17.47 -3.12
CA THR A 53 -3.26 -18.70 -3.47
C THR A 53 -1.77 -18.49 -3.67
N ALA A 54 -0.98 -19.52 -3.40
CA ALA A 54 0.47 -19.46 -3.49
C ALA A 54 0.98 -19.27 -4.93
N THR A 55 0.16 -19.55 -5.93
CA THR A 55 0.52 -19.39 -7.35
C THR A 55 0.13 -18.03 -7.94
N ASP A 56 -0.55 -17.18 -7.17
CA ASP A 56 -0.99 -15.87 -7.64
C ASP A 56 0.04 -14.77 -7.31
N PRO A 57 0.62 -14.09 -8.31
CA PRO A 57 1.56 -12.98 -8.10
C PRO A 57 0.99 -11.86 -7.20
N PHE A 58 -0.32 -11.59 -7.28
CA PHE A 58 -0.98 -10.60 -6.43
C PHE A 58 -0.77 -10.94 -4.95
N TRP A 59 -1.06 -12.19 -4.57
CA TRP A 59 -1.00 -12.63 -3.18
C TRP A 59 0.42 -12.82 -2.66
N GLN A 60 1.37 -13.11 -3.54
CA GLN A 60 2.79 -13.09 -3.19
C GLN A 60 3.24 -11.69 -2.76
N GLN A 61 2.83 -10.65 -3.50
CA GLN A 61 3.13 -9.27 -3.13
C GLN A 61 2.42 -8.84 -1.85
N VAL A 62 1.13 -9.17 -1.68
CA VAL A 62 0.40 -8.88 -0.42
C VAL A 62 1.11 -9.53 0.78
N ARG A 63 1.51 -10.81 0.66
CA ARG A 63 2.23 -11.51 1.73
C ARG A 63 3.57 -10.85 2.04
N SER A 64 4.34 -10.51 1.01
CA SER A 64 5.65 -9.88 1.19
C SER A 64 5.56 -8.56 1.96
N THR A 65 4.64 -7.66 1.55
CA THR A 65 4.48 -6.37 2.25
C THR A 65 3.83 -6.50 3.63
N ALA A 66 2.96 -7.49 3.83
CA ALA A 66 2.43 -7.83 5.15
C ALA A 66 3.55 -8.28 6.11
N VAL A 67 4.44 -9.17 5.66
CA VAL A 67 5.60 -9.64 6.43
C VAL A 67 6.56 -8.48 6.73
N GLN A 68 6.88 -7.65 5.74
CA GLN A 68 7.71 -6.46 5.96
C GLN A 68 7.07 -5.52 6.99
N SER A 69 5.76 -5.28 6.90
CA SER A 69 5.06 -4.41 7.85
C SER A 69 5.04 -4.99 9.27
N ALA A 70 4.92 -6.31 9.42
CA ALA A 70 5.03 -6.96 10.73
C ALA A 70 6.43 -6.77 11.33
N SER A 71 7.48 -6.91 10.51
CA SER A 71 8.88 -6.63 10.89
C SER A 71 9.07 -5.17 11.33
N ASP A 72 8.60 -4.22 10.50
CA ASP A 72 8.65 -2.78 10.79
C ASP A 72 7.94 -2.43 12.11
N MET A 73 6.83 -3.10 12.39
CA MET A 73 6.04 -2.90 13.61
C MET A 73 6.55 -3.71 14.80
N GLY A 74 7.53 -4.60 14.61
CA GLY A 74 8.09 -5.46 15.66
C GLY A 74 7.10 -6.49 16.22
N VAL A 75 6.11 -6.93 15.45
CA VAL A 75 5.12 -7.95 15.84
C VAL A 75 5.35 -9.28 15.10
N THR A 76 4.79 -10.37 15.62
CA THR A 76 4.76 -11.65 14.88
C THR A 76 3.59 -11.68 13.90
N LEU A 77 3.81 -12.13 12.67
CA LEU A 77 2.74 -12.39 11.69
C LEU A 77 2.73 -13.87 11.27
N GLU A 78 1.55 -14.48 11.31
CA GLU A 78 1.27 -15.74 10.63
C GLU A 78 0.39 -15.47 9.41
N MET A 79 0.89 -15.78 8.22
CA MET A 79 0.16 -15.62 6.96
C MET A 79 0.53 -16.74 5.99
N ASP A 80 -0.38 -17.71 5.85
CA ASP A 80 -0.26 -18.79 4.88
C ASP A 80 -1.08 -18.49 3.62
N LEU A 81 -0.58 -18.94 2.47
CA LEU A 81 -1.31 -18.91 1.19
C LEU A 81 -1.74 -20.34 0.82
N SER A 82 -3.01 -20.48 0.44
CA SER A 82 -3.58 -21.77 0.04
C SER A 82 -3.09 -22.21 -1.34
N ASN A 83 -3.30 -23.47 -1.70
CA ASN A 83 -3.09 -23.93 -3.10
C ASN A 83 -4.33 -23.71 -3.98
N SER A 84 -5.48 -23.38 -3.37
CA SER A 84 -6.75 -23.16 -4.07
C SER A 84 -7.63 -22.16 -3.33
N PHE A 85 -8.52 -21.50 -4.07
CA PHE A 85 -9.61 -20.70 -3.51
C PHE A 85 -10.60 -21.62 -2.77
N ASP A 86 -10.60 -21.58 -1.44
CA ASP A 86 -11.43 -22.43 -0.57
C ASP A 86 -11.91 -21.67 0.67
N THR A 87 -13.15 -21.18 0.60
CA THR A 87 -13.77 -20.41 1.69
C THR A 87 -14.10 -21.26 2.92
N GLU A 88 -14.26 -22.57 2.79
CA GLU A 88 -14.52 -23.46 3.94
C GLU A 88 -13.25 -23.66 4.78
N THR A 89 -12.09 -23.75 4.12
CA THR A 89 -10.80 -23.73 4.82
C THR A 89 -10.60 -22.42 5.56
N MET A 90 -10.93 -21.27 4.96
CA MET A 90 -10.87 -19.98 5.66
C MET A 90 -11.77 -19.94 6.90
N VAL A 91 -13.02 -20.42 6.81
CA VAL A 91 -13.94 -20.49 7.96
C VAL A 91 -13.33 -21.32 9.10
N ARG A 92 -12.73 -22.46 8.79
CA ARG A 92 -12.05 -23.30 9.78
C ARG A 92 -10.85 -22.58 10.40
N ASP A 93 -10.04 -21.91 9.60
CA ASP A 93 -8.82 -21.26 10.05
C ASP A 93 -9.11 -20.01 10.91
N ILE A 94 -10.18 -19.28 10.60
CA ILE A 94 -10.72 -18.22 11.47
C ILE A 94 -11.19 -18.82 12.80
N GLY A 95 -11.96 -19.91 12.77
CA GLY A 95 -12.40 -20.60 13.99
C GLY A 95 -11.24 -21.07 14.87
N ALA A 96 -10.19 -21.64 14.26
CA ALA A 96 -8.98 -22.04 14.98
C ALA A 96 -8.24 -20.84 15.60
N ALA A 97 -8.20 -19.70 14.92
CA ALA A 97 -7.60 -18.48 15.45
C ALA A 97 -8.41 -17.92 16.64
N VAL A 98 -9.75 -18.02 16.59
CA VAL A 98 -10.63 -17.69 17.72
C VAL A 98 -10.37 -18.59 18.92
N ASP A 99 -10.26 -19.91 18.72
CA ASP A 99 -9.97 -20.86 19.79
C ASP A 99 -8.60 -20.61 20.45
N ALA A 100 -7.63 -20.11 19.67
CA ALA A 100 -6.31 -19.75 20.16
C ALA A 100 -6.28 -18.38 20.87
N HIS A 101 -7.24 -17.50 20.65
CA HIS A 101 -7.24 -16.14 21.19
C HIS A 101 -7.20 -16.12 22.73
N GLY A 102 -6.35 -15.27 23.29
CA GLY A 102 -6.13 -15.15 24.75
C GLY A 102 -5.34 -16.30 25.39
N SER A 103 -4.91 -17.29 24.59
CA SER A 103 -3.98 -18.33 25.05
C SER A 103 -2.52 -17.93 24.86
N SER A 104 -1.60 -18.59 25.57
CA SER A 104 -0.16 -18.40 25.35
C SER A 104 0.20 -18.86 23.94
N GLY A 105 0.68 -17.95 23.09
CA GLY A 105 0.95 -18.22 21.67
C GLY A 105 -0.29 -18.14 20.78
N GLY A 106 -1.39 -17.55 21.27
CA GLY A 106 -2.53 -17.14 20.48
C GLY A 106 -2.30 -15.84 19.71
N TYR A 107 -3.34 -15.38 19.03
CA TYR A 107 -3.30 -14.15 18.22
C TYR A 107 -4.05 -13.01 18.89
N ASP A 108 -3.49 -11.81 18.81
CA ASP A 108 -4.02 -10.56 19.38
C ASP A 108 -4.91 -9.80 18.38
N ALA A 109 -4.74 -10.06 17.07
CA ALA A 109 -5.59 -9.51 16.02
C ALA A 109 -5.62 -10.43 14.80
N LEU A 110 -6.72 -10.36 14.03
CA LEU A 110 -6.86 -11.01 12.74
C LEU A 110 -6.88 -9.98 11.61
N VAL A 111 -6.25 -10.34 10.50
CA VAL A 111 -6.37 -9.67 9.20
C VAL A 111 -7.07 -10.64 8.25
N VAL A 112 -8.20 -10.27 7.66
CA VAL A 112 -9.04 -11.23 6.92
C VAL A 112 -9.53 -10.68 5.59
N THR A 113 -9.60 -11.53 4.58
CA THR A 113 -10.44 -11.27 3.41
C THR A 113 -11.81 -11.91 3.62
N ILE A 114 -12.87 -11.34 3.05
CA ILE A 114 -14.26 -11.79 3.20
C ILE A 114 -14.89 -12.03 1.81
N PRO A 115 -14.44 -13.08 1.07
CA PRO A 115 -14.91 -13.35 -0.29
C PRO A 115 -16.32 -13.94 -0.35
N SER A 116 -16.92 -14.35 0.78
CA SER A 116 -18.23 -15.01 0.82
C SER A 116 -18.97 -14.75 2.13
N ILE A 117 -20.28 -15.05 2.14
CA ILE A 117 -21.12 -14.92 3.33
C ILE A 117 -20.72 -15.86 4.47
N SER A 118 -20.26 -17.08 4.16
CA SER A 118 -19.81 -18.03 5.19
C SER A 118 -18.56 -17.52 5.92
N VAL A 119 -17.66 -16.85 5.20
CA VAL A 119 -16.50 -16.18 5.81
C VAL A 119 -16.94 -14.97 6.65
N LEU A 120 -17.92 -14.18 6.19
CA LEU A 120 -18.47 -13.08 6.98
C LEU A 120 -19.08 -13.59 8.30
N ASP A 121 -19.83 -14.69 8.26
CA ASP A 121 -20.41 -15.33 9.46
C ASP A 121 -19.33 -15.84 10.43
N ALA A 122 -18.18 -16.31 9.92
CA ALA A 122 -17.04 -16.69 10.75
C ALA A 122 -16.34 -15.47 11.36
N VAL A 123 -16.22 -14.38 10.61
CA VAL A 123 -15.68 -13.10 11.09
C VAL A 123 -16.56 -12.50 12.19
N ASP A 124 -17.88 -12.50 12.01
CA ASP A 124 -18.84 -12.05 13.03
C ASP A 124 -18.70 -12.87 14.33
N GLN A 125 -18.46 -14.18 14.23
CA GLN A 125 -18.15 -15.02 15.40
C GLN A 125 -16.84 -14.63 16.07
N ALA A 126 -15.78 -14.34 15.30
CA ALA A 126 -14.50 -13.89 15.85
C ALA A 126 -14.63 -12.55 16.59
N VAL A 127 -15.35 -11.59 16.01
CA VAL A 127 -15.63 -10.29 16.67
C VAL A 127 -16.45 -10.49 17.94
N LYS A 128 -17.49 -11.34 17.92
CA LYS A 128 -18.28 -11.67 19.12
C LYS A 128 -17.48 -12.37 20.22
N ALA A 129 -16.42 -13.10 19.86
CA ALA A 129 -15.48 -13.70 20.79
C ALA A 129 -14.46 -12.70 21.36
N GLY A 130 -14.47 -11.44 20.89
CA GLY A 130 -13.60 -10.37 21.35
C GLY A 130 -12.28 -10.26 20.59
N VAL A 131 -12.10 -11.02 19.51
CA VAL A 131 -10.90 -10.93 18.68
C VAL A 131 -10.99 -9.67 17.82
N PRO A 132 -9.99 -8.77 17.85
CA PRO A 132 -9.91 -7.63 16.93
C PRO A 132 -9.75 -8.12 15.49
N VAL A 133 -10.56 -7.62 14.56
CA VAL A 133 -10.51 -8.03 13.14
C VAL A 133 -10.36 -6.82 12.23
N PHE A 134 -9.46 -6.95 11.25
CA PHE A 134 -9.16 -5.99 10.19
C PHE A 134 -9.41 -6.65 8.83
N GLY A 135 -10.07 -5.94 7.92
CA GLY A 135 -10.38 -6.45 6.58
C GLY A 135 -9.38 -6.01 5.51
N LEU A 136 -9.19 -6.84 4.49
CA LEU A 136 -8.54 -6.41 3.25
C LEU A 136 -9.12 -7.05 1.98
N ASN A 137 -8.85 -6.41 0.83
CA ASN A 137 -9.10 -6.88 -0.53
C ASN A 137 -10.56 -7.20 -0.88
N SER A 138 -11.04 -8.39 -0.46
CA SER A 138 -12.38 -8.88 -0.80
C SER A 138 -13.31 -8.74 0.37
N GLY A 139 -14.54 -8.32 0.09
CA GLY A 139 -15.59 -8.12 1.08
C GLY A 139 -16.19 -6.72 0.98
N ASP A 140 -17.46 -6.62 1.31
CA ASP A 140 -18.17 -5.35 1.41
C ASP A 140 -17.74 -4.65 2.72
N PRO A 141 -17.07 -3.48 2.67
CA PRO A 141 -16.60 -2.81 3.89
C PRO A 141 -17.73 -2.35 4.81
N ALA A 142 -18.91 -2.02 4.27
CA ALA A 142 -20.06 -1.64 5.08
C ALA A 142 -20.64 -2.85 5.83
N GLN A 143 -20.69 -4.03 5.19
CA GLN A 143 -21.08 -5.28 5.84
C GLN A 143 -20.05 -5.71 6.89
N ALA A 144 -18.75 -5.64 6.57
CA ALA A 144 -17.67 -5.93 7.51
C ALA A 144 -17.75 -5.03 8.75
N LYS A 145 -17.97 -3.72 8.56
CA LYS A 145 -18.19 -2.76 9.65
C LYS A 145 -19.43 -3.10 10.48
N SER A 146 -20.51 -3.58 9.85
CA SER A 146 -21.76 -3.92 10.54
C SER A 146 -21.61 -5.08 11.53
N VAL A 147 -20.64 -5.98 11.30
CA VAL A 147 -20.29 -7.08 12.21
C VAL A 147 -19.12 -6.74 13.15
N GLY A 148 -18.60 -5.51 13.09
CA GLY A 148 -17.59 -4.99 14.01
C GLY A 148 -16.13 -5.19 13.59
N VAL A 149 -15.86 -5.42 12.29
CA VAL A 149 -14.51 -5.24 11.74
C VAL A 149 -14.07 -3.79 11.94
N LEU A 150 -12.85 -3.59 12.45
CA LEU A 150 -12.36 -2.29 12.91
C LEU A 150 -12.00 -1.35 11.76
N ASP A 151 -11.17 -1.82 10.84
CA ASP A 151 -10.74 -1.09 9.64
C ASP A 151 -10.68 -2.04 8.43
N PHE A 152 -10.73 -1.47 7.22
CA PHE A 152 -10.73 -2.23 5.95
C PHE A 152 -9.87 -1.54 4.90
N VAL A 153 -8.94 -2.27 4.26
CA VAL A 153 -8.09 -1.78 3.16
C VAL A 153 -8.39 -2.52 1.88
N ALA A 154 -8.95 -1.86 0.87
CA ALA A 154 -9.35 -2.52 -0.37
C ALA A 154 -9.37 -1.57 -1.55
N SER A 155 -9.50 -2.11 -2.76
CA SER A 155 -9.89 -1.34 -3.93
C SER A 155 -11.42 -1.26 -4.02
N ASP A 156 -11.93 -0.17 -4.60
CA ASP A 156 -13.32 -0.13 -5.04
C ASP A 156 -13.50 -0.98 -6.31
N ASN A 157 -13.91 -2.23 -6.13
CA ASN A 157 -14.04 -3.22 -7.21
C ASN A 157 -15.12 -2.85 -8.22
N LYS A 158 -16.25 -2.31 -7.73
CA LYS A 158 -17.34 -1.86 -8.61
C LYS A 158 -16.87 -0.69 -9.46
N LYS A 159 -16.21 0.30 -8.86
CA LYS A 159 -15.60 1.40 -9.61
C LYS A 159 -14.53 0.91 -10.59
N GLY A 160 -13.80 -0.14 -10.24
CA GLY A 160 -12.83 -0.78 -11.14
C GLY A 160 -13.49 -1.38 -12.37
N GLY A 161 -14.64 -2.04 -12.20
CA GLY A 161 -15.46 -2.55 -13.29
C GLY A 161 -15.97 -1.44 -14.22
N GLU A 162 -16.48 -0.35 -13.65
CA GLU A 162 -16.89 0.83 -14.42
C GLU A 162 -15.72 1.43 -15.21
N MET A 163 -14.55 1.55 -14.57
CA MET A 163 -13.34 2.08 -15.19
C MET A 163 -12.87 1.23 -16.38
N ALA A 164 -12.92 -0.10 -16.24
CA ALA A 164 -12.60 -1.02 -17.34
C ALA A 164 -13.59 -0.88 -18.51
N ALA A 165 -14.89 -0.76 -18.23
CA ALA A 165 -15.90 -0.54 -19.25
C ALA A 165 -15.71 0.81 -19.99
N GLU A 166 -15.43 1.88 -19.25
CA GLU A 166 -15.11 3.20 -19.82
C GLU A 166 -13.89 3.14 -20.73
N GLU A 167 -12.84 2.42 -20.33
CA GLU A 167 -11.65 2.27 -21.15
C GLU A 167 -11.93 1.47 -22.43
N MET A 168 -12.64 0.34 -22.32
CA MET A 168 -13.02 -0.46 -23.50
C MET A 168 -13.86 0.33 -24.50
N GLN A 169 -14.79 1.16 -24.03
CA GLN A 169 -15.62 1.98 -24.92
C GLN A 169 -14.80 2.95 -25.78
N LYS A 170 -13.61 3.40 -25.34
CA LYS A 170 -12.75 4.30 -26.12
C LYS A 170 -12.18 3.66 -27.39
N PHE A 171 -12.13 2.33 -27.46
CA PHE A 171 -11.67 1.60 -28.65
C PHE A 171 -12.69 1.59 -29.78
N PHE A 172 -13.95 1.98 -29.49
CA PHE A 172 -15.03 1.95 -30.46
C PHE A 172 -15.41 3.38 -30.87
N SER A 173 -15.67 3.56 -32.16
CA SER A 173 -16.32 4.78 -32.66
C SER A 173 -17.76 4.90 -32.14
N SER A 174 -18.41 6.03 -32.43
CA SER A 174 -19.84 6.25 -32.13
C SER A 174 -20.70 5.02 -32.49
N GLY A 175 -21.21 4.32 -31.47
CA GLY A 175 -21.93 3.05 -31.63
C GLY A 175 -21.58 2.00 -30.57
N GLY A 176 -20.39 2.04 -29.97
CA GLY A 176 -19.97 1.07 -28.94
C GLY A 176 -19.76 -0.35 -29.50
N PHE A 177 -19.92 -1.35 -28.63
CA PHE A 177 -19.87 -2.77 -28.96
C PHE A 177 -21.07 -3.52 -28.37
N GLU A 178 -21.40 -4.70 -28.88
CA GLU A 178 -22.63 -5.42 -28.53
C GLU A 178 -22.39 -6.62 -27.60
N LYS A 179 -21.18 -7.18 -27.57
CA LYS A 179 -20.82 -8.39 -26.83
C LYS A 179 -19.48 -8.23 -26.14
N ALA A 180 -19.46 -8.45 -24.83
CA ALA A 180 -18.25 -8.58 -24.04
C ALA A 180 -18.18 -9.94 -23.34
N LEU A 181 -16.95 -10.42 -23.17
CA LEU A 181 -16.61 -11.56 -22.35
C LEU A 181 -15.95 -11.06 -21.07
N PHE A 182 -16.49 -11.46 -19.92
CA PHE A 182 -15.83 -11.33 -18.63
C PHE A 182 -15.33 -12.70 -18.19
N VAL A 183 -14.03 -12.88 -18.07
CA VAL A 183 -13.41 -14.13 -17.65
C VAL A 183 -13.26 -14.09 -16.13
N ASN A 184 -13.97 -14.98 -15.42
CA ASN A 184 -13.95 -15.09 -13.97
C ASN A 184 -13.14 -16.32 -13.54
N ASP A 185 -12.01 -16.09 -12.87
CA ASP A 185 -11.07 -17.11 -12.42
C ASP A 185 -11.19 -17.49 -10.92
N GLU A 186 -12.06 -16.80 -10.15
CA GLU A 186 -12.45 -17.15 -8.78
C GLU A 186 -13.96 -17.01 -8.60
N TYR A 187 -14.70 -17.93 -9.21
CA TYR A 187 -16.15 -17.92 -9.13
C TYR A 187 -16.65 -17.97 -7.68
N GLY A 188 -17.51 -17.02 -7.30
CA GLY A 188 -18.04 -16.87 -5.95
C GLY A 188 -17.30 -15.85 -5.08
N ASN A 189 -16.18 -15.28 -5.52
CA ASN A 189 -15.53 -14.15 -4.83
C ASN A 189 -16.36 -12.87 -4.99
N THR A 190 -16.78 -12.28 -3.87
CA THR A 190 -17.54 -11.01 -3.82
C THR A 190 -16.87 -9.87 -4.60
N ALA A 191 -15.55 -9.71 -4.48
CA ALA A 191 -14.82 -8.65 -5.19
C ALA A 191 -14.93 -8.78 -6.72
N ILE A 192 -14.86 -10.01 -7.25
CA ILE A 192 -14.98 -10.24 -8.70
C ILE A 192 -16.43 -10.01 -9.16
N ASN A 193 -17.40 -10.38 -8.34
CA ASN A 193 -18.80 -10.09 -8.62
C ASN A 193 -19.06 -8.58 -8.71
N GLU A 194 -18.45 -7.78 -7.82
CA GLU A 194 -18.53 -6.31 -7.86
C GLU A 194 -17.86 -5.73 -9.12
N ARG A 195 -16.70 -6.27 -9.55
CA ARG A 195 -16.07 -5.89 -10.84
C ARG A 195 -17.02 -6.14 -12.01
N LEU A 196 -17.64 -7.32 -12.05
CA LEU A 196 -18.60 -7.68 -13.09
C LEU A 196 -19.86 -6.81 -13.04
N GLU A 197 -20.36 -6.48 -11.86
CA GLU A 197 -21.50 -5.58 -11.67
C GLU A 197 -21.20 -4.19 -12.23
N GLY A 198 -20.09 -3.57 -11.80
CA GLY A 198 -19.70 -2.25 -12.28
C GLY A 198 -19.44 -2.21 -13.78
N PHE A 199 -18.84 -3.28 -14.32
CA PHE A 199 -18.62 -3.44 -15.75
C PHE A 199 -19.94 -3.48 -16.52
N LYS A 200 -20.91 -4.30 -16.08
CA LYS A 200 -22.25 -4.39 -16.67
C LYS A 200 -23.03 -3.08 -16.56
N GLU A 201 -23.04 -2.46 -15.38
CA GLU A 201 -23.78 -1.22 -15.13
C GLU A 201 -23.28 -0.09 -16.05
N LYS A 202 -21.96 0.03 -16.20
CA LYS A 202 -21.36 1.06 -17.05
C LYS A 202 -21.62 0.86 -18.54
N LEU A 203 -21.61 -0.40 -19.01
CA LEU A 203 -21.93 -0.72 -20.39
C LEU A 203 -23.42 -0.58 -20.70
N GLY A 204 -24.28 -0.81 -19.70
CA GLY A 204 -25.73 -0.77 -19.81
C GLY A 204 -26.31 -1.95 -20.61
N ASP A 205 -27.64 -2.02 -20.67
CA ASP A 205 -28.38 -3.16 -21.25
C ASP A 205 -28.18 -3.33 -22.77
N SER A 206 -27.54 -2.38 -23.46
CA SER A 206 -27.22 -2.48 -24.88
C SER A 206 -26.08 -3.45 -25.19
N VAL A 207 -25.31 -3.87 -24.18
CA VAL A 207 -24.18 -4.77 -24.34
C VAL A 207 -24.46 -6.09 -23.61
N GLU A 208 -24.42 -7.19 -24.35
CA GLU A 208 -24.46 -8.54 -23.79
C GLU A 208 -23.11 -8.87 -23.15
N VAL A 209 -23.07 -8.98 -21.82
CA VAL A 209 -21.88 -9.40 -21.09
C VAL A 209 -22.01 -10.87 -20.68
N THR A 210 -21.23 -11.73 -21.33
CA THR A 210 -21.11 -13.14 -20.96
C THR A 210 -20.03 -13.32 -19.91
N GLU A 211 -20.35 -13.99 -18.81
CA GLU A 211 -19.37 -14.42 -17.82
C GLU A 211 -18.89 -15.85 -18.16
N LEU A 212 -17.58 -16.02 -18.30
CA LEU A 212 -16.93 -17.31 -18.48
C LEU A 212 -16.17 -17.68 -17.20
N SER A 213 -16.65 -18.69 -16.49
CA SER A 213 -15.95 -19.23 -15.33
C SER A 213 -14.83 -20.20 -15.75
N VAL A 214 -13.60 -19.91 -15.32
CA VAL A 214 -12.42 -20.77 -15.47
C VAL A 214 -11.89 -21.15 -14.09
N ASP A 215 -11.19 -22.28 -14.00
CA ASP A 215 -10.41 -22.63 -12.80
C ASP A 215 -9.06 -21.90 -12.86
N GLY A 216 -8.90 -20.84 -12.07
CA GLY A 216 -7.67 -20.04 -11.98
C GLY A 216 -6.43 -20.84 -11.55
N THR A 217 -6.59 -22.05 -11.03
CA THR A 217 -5.48 -22.93 -10.62
C THR A 217 -5.12 -23.99 -11.69
N SER A 218 -5.90 -24.09 -12.77
CA SER A 218 -5.74 -25.10 -13.81
C SER A 218 -5.48 -24.49 -15.17
N SER A 219 -4.20 -24.44 -15.58
CA SER A 219 -3.82 -23.97 -16.91
C SER A 219 -4.52 -24.73 -18.05
N SER A 220 -4.79 -26.03 -17.87
CA SER A 220 -5.53 -26.81 -18.85
C SER A 220 -7.00 -26.39 -19.00
N ASP A 221 -7.66 -26.05 -17.89
CA ASP A 221 -9.06 -25.58 -17.93
C ASP A 221 -9.13 -24.18 -18.56
N MET A 222 -8.25 -23.27 -18.13
CA MET A 222 -8.13 -21.92 -18.69
C MET A 222 -7.88 -21.97 -20.20
N ASN A 223 -6.87 -22.72 -20.65
CA ASN A 223 -6.56 -22.86 -22.08
C ASN A 223 -7.76 -23.41 -22.86
N SER A 224 -8.34 -24.53 -22.42
CA SER A 224 -9.43 -25.18 -23.16
C SER A 224 -10.68 -24.30 -23.27
N LYS A 225 -11.03 -23.56 -22.20
CA LYS A 225 -12.22 -22.70 -22.20
C LYS A 225 -12.01 -21.41 -22.97
N LEU A 226 -10.83 -20.79 -22.85
CA LEU A 226 -10.53 -19.55 -23.56
C LEU A 226 -10.32 -19.80 -25.06
N GLU A 227 -9.67 -20.90 -25.45
CA GLU A 227 -9.60 -21.33 -26.85
C GLU A 227 -11.00 -21.50 -27.44
N GLY A 228 -11.91 -22.18 -26.72
CA GLY A 228 -13.28 -22.38 -27.20
C GLY A 228 -14.16 -21.12 -27.19
N ALA A 229 -13.93 -20.18 -26.27
CA ALA A 229 -14.71 -18.94 -26.18
C ALA A 229 -14.26 -17.87 -27.18
N LEU A 230 -13.03 -17.97 -27.70
CA LEU A 230 -12.40 -16.97 -28.57
C LEU A 230 -12.09 -17.50 -29.98
N ASP A 231 -12.49 -18.72 -30.32
CA ASP A 231 -12.13 -19.41 -31.58
C ASP A 231 -12.53 -18.64 -32.86
N ASP A 232 -13.64 -17.92 -32.81
CA ASP A 232 -14.21 -17.14 -33.91
C ASP A 232 -14.14 -15.62 -33.69
N CYS A 233 -13.49 -15.19 -32.61
CA CYS A 233 -13.41 -13.78 -32.22
C CYS A 233 -14.80 -13.10 -32.12
N SER A 234 -15.85 -13.83 -31.68
CA SER A 234 -17.24 -13.34 -31.66
C SER A 234 -17.55 -12.26 -30.61
N TYR A 235 -16.71 -12.15 -29.57
CA TYR A 235 -16.77 -11.04 -28.62
C TYR A 235 -16.01 -9.84 -29.17
N GLN A 236 -16.49 -8.63 -28.85
CA GLN A 236 -15.82 -7.40 -29.24
C GLN A 236 -14.99 -6.81 -28.10
N ALA A 237 -15.16 -7.25 -26.86
CA ALA A 237 -14.26 -6.87 -25.77
C ALA A 237 -14.11 -8.03 -24.79
N VAL A 238 -12.92 -8.20 -24.23
CA VAL A 238 -12.62 -9.28 -23.28
C VAL A 238 -11.95 -8.69 -22.05
N LEU A 239 -12.53 -8.93 -20.87
CA LEU A 239 -12.02 -8.47 -19.58
C LEU A 239 -11.67 -9.68 -18.72
N LEU A 240 -10.43 -9.75 -18.27
CA LEU A 240 -9.97 -10.76 -17.31
C LEU A 240 -10.17 -10.25 -15.89
N SER A 241 -10.73 -11.08 -15.00
CA SER A 241 -10.96 -10.70 -13.60
C SER A 241 -9.70 -10.52 -12.77
N GLY A 242 -8.53 -10.93 -13.27
CA GLY A 242 -7.22 -10.84 -12.61
C GLY A 242 -6.09 -11.27 -13.57
N THR A 243 -4.91 -11.57 -13.04
CA THR A 243 -3.71 -11.88 -13.86
C THR A 243 -3.62 -13.33 -14.36
N ARG A 244 -4.22 -14.30 -13.67
CA ARG A 244 -3.95 -15.74 -13.91
C ARG A 244 -4.34 -16.22 -15.31
N ALA A 245 -5.42 -15.68 -15.85
CA ALA A 245 -5.92 -16.04 -17.18
C ALA A 245 -5.16 -15.37 -18.34
N LEU A 246 -4.23 -14.43 -18.06
CA LEU A 246 -3.60 -13.59 -19.07
C LEU A 246 -2.91 -14.40 -20.18
N GLN A 247 -2.02 -15.33 -19.82
CA GLN A 247 -1.26 -16.10 -20.80
C GLN A 247 -2.18 -16.97 -21.68
N ALA A 248 -3.20 -17.59 -21.08
CA ALA A 248 -4.17 -18.41 -21.80
C ALA A 248 -5.02 -17.56 -22.76
N ALA A 249 -5.43 -16.36 -22.33
CA ALA A 249 -6.20 -15.43 -23.15
C ALA A 249 -5.38 -14.91 -24.33
N VAL A 250 -4.14 -14.49 -24.11
CA VAL A 250 -3.22 -14.03 -25.18
C VAL A 250 -2.94 -15.16 -26.18
N ALA A 251 -2.72 -16.39 -25.70
CA ALA A 251 -2.52 -17.55 -26.56
C ALA A 251 -3.76 -17.85 -27.42
N ALA A 252 -4.96 -17.79 -26.84
CA ALA A 252 -6.22 -17.98 -27.56
C ALA A 252 -6.44 -16.89 -28.61
N TYR A 253 -6.19 -15.61 -28.28
CA TYR A 253 -6.22 -14.49 -29.23
C TYR A 253 -5.30 -14.73 -30.43
N ASN A 254 -4.05 -15.10 -30.16
CA ASN A 254 -3.04 -15.36 -31.19
C ASN A 254 -3.42 -16.55 -32.08
N SER A 255 -3.97 -17.62 -31.49
CA SER A 255 -4.40 -18.81 -32.23
C SER A 255 -5.61 -18.56 -33.12
N ALA A 256 -6.58 -17.77 -32.65
CA ALA A 256 -7.77 -17.39 -33.41
C ALA A 256 -7.50 -16.27 -34.44
N GLY A 257 -6.35 -15.59 -34.34
CA GLY A 257 -6.02 -14.43 -35.18
C GLY A 257 -6.83 -13.18 -34.81
N CYS A 258 -7.27 -13.08 -33.56
CA CYS A 258 -7.92 -11.87 -33.04
C CYS A 258 -6.89 -10.73 -32.93
N SER A 259 -7.36 -9.48 -32.98
CA SER A 259 -6.50 -8.28 -32.89
C SER A 259 -7.02 -7.35 -31.80
N LEU A 260 -6.13 -6.83 -30.95
CA LEU A 260 -6.47 -5.82 -29.95
C LEU A 260 -7.07 -4.54 -30.54
N SER A 261 -6.71 -4.22 -31.80
CA SER A 261 -7.25 -3.06 -32.49
C SER A 261 -8.77 -3.14 -32.70
N ASN A 262 -9.32 -4.36 -32.67
CA ASN A 262 -10.73 -4.63 -32.91
C ASN A 262 -11.42 -5.19 -31.66
N ILE A 263 -10.66 -5.93 -30.83
CA ILE A 263 -11.16 -6.65 -29.65
C ILE A 263 -10.24 -6.33 -28.48
N PRO A 264 -10.39 -5.17 -27.81
CA PRO A 264 -9.57 -4.85 -26.66
C PRO A 264 -9.64 -5.96 -25.60
N LEU A 265 -8.46 -6.42 -25.18
CA LEU A 265 -8.26 -7.30 -24.05
C LEU A 265 -7.81 -6.44 -22.87
N GLY A 266 -8.59 -6.41 -21.81
CA GLY A 266 -8.24 -5.77 -20.54
C GLY A 266 -8.10 -6.79 -19.43
N ALA A 267 -7.42 -6.41 -18.34
CA ALA A 267 -7.32 -7.24 -17.15
C ALA A 267 -7.54 -6.41 -15.87
N PHE A 268 -7.70 -7.10 -14.75
CA PHE A 268 -7.43 -6.55 -13.43
C PHE A 268 -6.06 -7.02 -12.93
N ASP A 269 -5.59 -6.35 -11.89
CA ASP A 269 -4.34 -6.64 -11.17
C ASP A 269 -3.08 -6.30 -11.96
N THR A 270 -1.97 -6.15 -11.23
CA THR A 270 -0.67 -5.85 -11.80
C THR A 270 0.31 -6.95 -11.47
N SER A 271 1.13 -7.30 -12.45
CA SER A 271 2.32 -8.14 -12.31
C SER A 271 3.32 -7.74 -13.39
N LYS A 272 4.54 -8.25 -13.31
CA LYS A 272 5.50 -8.07 -14.38
C LYS A 272 4.94 -8.52 -15.74
N GLU A 273 4.28 -9.67 -15.81
CA GLU A 273 3.71 -10.22 -17.05
C GLU A 273 2.61 -9.32 -17.61
N VAL A 274 1.75 -8.76 -16.75
CA VAL A 274 0.71 -7.81 -17.18
C VAL A 274 1.34 -6.58 -17.82
N PHE A 275 2.38 -6.01 -17.19
CA PHE A 275 3.05 -4.84 -17.74
C PHE A 275 3.79 -5.13 -19.05
N ASP A 276 4.42 -6.30 -19.14
CA ASP A 276 5.09 -6.74 -20.36
C ASP A 276 4.08 -6.93 -21.50
N ALA A 277 2.90 -7.50 -21.22
CA ALA A 277 1.81 -7.65 -22.20
C ALA A 277 1.26 -6.30 -22.68
N ILE A 278 1.16 -5.29 -21.81
CA ILE A 278 0.78 -3.92 -22.24
C ILE A 278 1.88 -3.31 -23.10
N SER A 279 3.15 -3.48 -22.70
CA SER A 279 4.30 -2.97 -23.44
C SER A 279 4.40 -3.58 -24.84
N SER A 280 4.13 -4.89 -24.97
CA SER A 280 4.13 -5.65 -26.24
C SER A 280 2.86 -5.46 -27.08
N GLU A 281 1.86 -4.72 -26.59
CA GLU A 281 0.55 -4.58 -27.24
C GLU A 281 -0.21 -5.91 -27.39
N GLU A 282 -0.05 -6.82 -26.42
CA GLU A 282 -0.85 -8.06 -26.26
C GLU A 282 -1.96 -7.89 -25.20
N LEU A 283 -1.88 -6.85 -24.38
CA LEU A 283 -2.92 -6.39 -23.46
C LEU A 283 -3.15 -4.88 -23.66
N ALA A 284 -4.40 -4.43 -23.66
CA ALA A 284 -4.72 -3.01 -23.89
C ALA A 284 -4.52 -2.16 -22.62
N PHE A 285 -4.99 -2.67 -21.48
CA PHE A 285 -4.90 -2.01 -20.19
C PHE A 285 -5.03 -3.01 -19.04
N THR A 286 -4.68 -2.57 -17.84
CA THR A 286 -5.09 -3.23 -16.60
C THR A 286 -5.68 -2.24 -15.59
N VAL A 287 -6.51 -2.73 -14.68
CA VAL A 287 -6.99 -1.99 -13.50
C VAL A 287 -6.24 -2.49 -12.27
N GLY A 288 -5.30 -1.69 -11.80
CA GLY A 288 -4.48 -1.97 -10.62
C GLY A 288 -5.14 -1.54 -9.32
N GLN A 289 -4.75 -2.18 -8.22
CA GLN A 289 -5.36 -1.99 -6.89
C GLN A 289 -4.34 -1.90 -5.75
N GLN A 290 -3.07 -1.68 -6.09
CA GLN A 290 -1.95 -1.44 -5.18
C GLN A 290 -1.88 -2.47 -4.04
N GLN A 291 -1.73 -3.76 -4.39
CA GLN A 291 -1.63 -4.87 -3.45
C GLN A 291 -0.59 -4.67 -2.33
N ALA A 292 0.52 -3.99 -2.63
CA ALA A 292 1.54 -3.64 -1.66
C ALA A 292 0.95 -2.85 -0.46
N LEU A 293 0.07 -1.88 -0.73
CA LEU A 293 -0.62 -1.09 0.30
C LEU A 293 -1.60 -1.93 1.10
N GLN A 294 -2.30 -2.87 0.46
CA GLN A 294 -3.28 -3.73 1.12
C GLN A 294 -2.62 -4.62 2.17
N GLY A 295 -1.49 -5.26 1.83
CA GLY A 295 -0.72 -6.07 2.76
C GLY A 295 -0.10 -5.24 3.89
N ALA A 296 0.59 -4.15 3.55
CA ALA A 296 1.29 -3.34 4.53
C ALA A 296 0.34 -2.63 5.51
N LEU A 297 -0.66 -1.91 5.01
CA LEU A 297 -1.51 -1.07 5.87
C LEU A 297 -2.41 -1.90 6.79
N SER A 298 -2.92 -3.04 6.32
CA SER A 298 -3.78 -3.91 7.15
C SER A 298 -3.02 -4.48 8.35
N VAL A 299 -1.78 -4.96 8.15
CA VAL A 299 -0.92 -5.43 9.24
C VAL A 299 -0.48 -4.27 10.14
N HIS A 300 -0.12 -3.12 9.58
CA HIS A 300 0.25 -1.95 10.36
C HIS A 300 -0.86 -1.51 11.33
N MET A 301 -2.10 -1.42 10.83
CA MET A 301 -3.26 -1.08 11.66
C MET A 301 -3.54 -2.15 12.73
N ALA A 302 -3.46 -3.44 12.37
CA ALA A 302 -3.64 -4.54 13.31
C ALA A 302 -2.59 -4.53 14.42
N ALA A 303 -1.31 -4.34 14.08
CA ALA A 303 -0.19 -4.25 15.02
C ALA A 303 -0.31 -3.04 15.95
N LEU A 304 -0.69 -1.88 15.40
CA LEU A 304 -0.92 -0.66 16.18
C LEU A 304 -2.07 -0.87 17.17
N TYR A 305 -3.16 -1.48 16.74
CA TYR A 305 -4.29 -1.77 17.62
C TYR A 305 -3.93 -2.79 18.69
N ALA A 306 -3.31 -3.91 18.32
CA ALA A 306 -2.91 -4.95 19.26
C ALA A 306 -2.04 -4.36 20.39
N SER A 307 -1.06 -3.52 20.04
CA SER A 307 -0.16 -2.91 21.01
C SER A 307 -0.75 -1.72 21.79
N THR A 308 -1.64 -0.91 21.20
CA THR A 308 -2.04 0.38 21.81
C THR A 308 -3.54 0.54 22.08
N GLY A 309 -4.36 -0.35 21.54
CA GLY A 309 -5.83 -0.23 21.50
C GLY A 309 -6.32 0.97 20.67
N LYS A 310 -5.47 1.57 19.83
CA LYS A 310 -5.84 2.70 18.97
C LYS A 310 -6.20 2.18 17.59
N THR A 311 -7.30 2.70 17.05
CA THR A 311 -7.71 2.54 15.66
C THR A 311 -7.58 3.87 14.95
N LEU A 312 -7.50 3.82 13.63
CA LEU A 312 -7.74 5.02 12.84
C LEU A 312 -9.25 5.33 12.85
N ALA A 313 -9.59 6.58 12.53
CA ALA A 313 -10.96 6.92 12.23
C ALA A 313 -11.24 6.53 10.77
N LEU A 314 -12.24 5.66 10.57
CA LEU A 314 -12.66 5.28 9.23
C LEU A 314 -12.92 6.52 8.36
N PRO A 315 -12.44 6.53 7.10
CA PRO A 315 -12.74 7.61 6.18
C PRO A 315 -14.26 7.69 5.93
N MET A 316 -14.73 8.81 5.38
CA MET A 316 -16.16 9.03 5.14
C MET A 316 -16.80 7.90 4.31
N ASP A 317 -16.05 7.31 3.39
CA ASP A 317 -16.50 6.23 2.49
C ASP A 317 -16.39 4.83 3.13
N GLY A 318 -15.97 4.74 4.40
CA GLY A 318 -16.02 3.51 5.20
C GLY A 318 -14.86 2.53 5.01
N ALA A 319 -13.95 2.76 4.05
CA ALA A 319 -12.75 1.94 3.83
C ALA A 319 -11.55 2.79 3.36
N TYR A 320 -10.33 2.33 3.65
CA TYR A 320 -9.11 2.90 3.10
C TYR A 320 -8.90 2.35 1.68
N LEU A 321 -9.05 3.22 0.68
CA LEU A 321 -8.99 2.82 -0.72
C LEU A 321 -7.55 2.71 -1.22
N SER A 322 -7.15 1.52 -1.67
CA SER A 322 -5.88 1.27 -2.34
C SER A 322 -5.99 1.37 -3.87
N GLY A 323 -7.18 1.59 -4.41
CA GLY A 323 -7.45 1.64 -5.84
C GLY A 323 -8.94 1.86 -6.09
N PRO A 324 -9.39 1.81 -7.35
CA PRO A 324 -8.67 1.32 -8.54
C PRO A 324 -7.86 2.39 -9.28
N HIS A 325 -6.85 1.97 -10.05
CA HIS A 325 -6.07 2.81 -10.97
C HIS A 325 -5.98 2.18 -12.35
N LEU A 326 -6.26 2.96 -13.40
CA LEU A 326 -6.11 2.50 -14.78
C LEU A 326 -4.66 2.62 -15.24
N ILE A 327 -4.12 1.52 -15.78
CA ILE A 327 -2.79 1.48 -16.37
C ILE A 327 -2.92 1.10 -17.84
N THR A 328 -2.45 1.99 -18.71
CA THR A 328 -2.40 1.81 -20.16
C THR A 328 -0.94 1.93 -20.62
N LYS A 329 -0.69 1.77 -21.92
CA LYS A 329 0.65 1.95 -22.49
C LYS A 329 1.25 3.33 -22.19
N GLU A 330 0.41 4.36 -22.11
CA GLU A 330 0.80 5.75 -21.83
C GLU A 330 1.19 5.98 -20.37
N THR A 331 0.64 5.18 -19.44
CA THR A 331 0.86 5.32 -17.99
C THR A 331 1.68 4.17 -17.40
N LEU A 332 2.29 3.34 -18.25
CA LEU A 332 3.13 2.23 -17.82
C LEU A 332 4.27 2.70 -16.90
N PRO A 333 4.50 2.01 -15.77
CA PRO A 333 5.65 2.27 -14.93
C PRO A 333 6.97 2.00 -15.66
N THR A 334 8.04 2.68 -15.23
CA THR A 334 9.40 2.45 -15.75
C THR A 334 9.86 1.00 -15.49
N ASP A 335 10.77 0.45 -16.31
CA ASP A 335 11.28 -0.93 -16.09
C ASP A 335 11.74 -1.19 -14.64
N PRO A 336 12.52 -0.31 -14.00
CA PRO A 336 12.94 -0.54 -12.61
C PRO A 336 11.74 -0.58 -11.65
N LYS A 337 10.73 0.27 -11.84
CA LYS A 337 9.53 0.27 -11.00
C LYS A 337 8.70 -0.99 -11.20
N ARG A 338 8.62 -1.51 -12.44
CA ARG A 338 7.91 -2.77 -12.74
C ARG A 338 8.56 -3.97 -12.06
N ILE A 339 9.88 -4.03 -12.07
CA ILE A 339 10.66 -5.06 -11.36
C ILE A 339 10.39 -4.96 -9.84
N CYS A 340 10.47 -3.75 -9.29
CA CYS A 340 10.25 -3.55 -7.87
C CYS A 340 8.81 -3.79 -7.42
N GLU A 341 7.81 -3.51 -8.26
CA GLU A 341 6.41 -3.86 -7.97
C GLU A 341 6.28 -5.38 -7.81
N ASP A 342 6.84 -6.16 -8.74
CA ASP A 342 6.77 -7.62 -8.74
C ASP A 342 7.43 -8.24 -7.49
N GLU A 343 8.51 -7.62 -7.04
CA GLU A 343 9.25 -8.01 -5.83
C GLU A 343 8.73 -7.34 -4.54
N ALA A 344 7.61 -6.62 -4.63
CA ALA A 344 6.94 -5.97 -3.50
C ALA A 344 7.80 -4.91 -2.77
N PHE A 345 8.65 -4.19 -3.51
CA PHE A 345 9.49 -3.10 -3.02
C PHE A 345 10.34 -3.49 -1.78
N PRO A 346 11.30 -4.43 -1.94
CA PRO A 346 12.07 -4.97 -0.82
C PRO A 346 12.82 -3.88 -0.04
N VAL A 347 13.04 -4.08 1.26
CA VAL A 347 13.65 -3.10 2.18
C VAL A 347 14.91 -3.69 2.79
N CYS A 348 16.02 -2.96 2.76
CA CYS A 348 17.30 -3.49 3.25
C CYS A 348 17.31 -3.62 4.79
N PRO A 349 18.02 -4.63 5.37
CA PRO A 349 18.84 -5.66 4.72
C PRO A 349 18.05 -6.91 4.29
N ASP A 350 16.74 -6.94 4.49
CA ASP A 350 15.89 -8.08 4.18
C ASP A 350 15.50 -8.07 2.70
N THR A 351 16.33 -8.71 1.88
CA THR A 351 16.23 -8.61 0.42
C THR A 351 15.59 -9.82 -0.26
N ALA A 352 14.95 -10.74 0.45
CA ALA A 352 14.37 -11.93 -0.20
C ALA A 352 13.16 -11.54 -1.06
N ALA A 353 13.15 -11.94 -2.34
CA ALA A 353 11.97 -11.83 -3.18
C ALA A 353 10.81 -12.67 -2.60
N PRO A 354 9.53 -12.34 -2.89
CA PRO A 354 8.37 -13.06 -2.34
C PRO A 354 8.38 -14.58 -2.56
N ASP A 355 9.02 -15.03 -3.65
CA ASP A 355 9.17 -16.42 -4.07
C ASP A 355 10.48 -17.08 -3.59
N GLY A 356 11.32 -16.34 -2.85
CA GLY A 356 12.63 -16.78 -2.35
C GLY A 356 13.76 -16.75 -3.38
N SER A 357 13.53 -16.16 -4.57
CA SER A 357 14.56 -15.95 -5.58
C SER A 357 15.51 -14.79 -5.24
N GLU A 358 16.58 -14.65 -6.03
CA GLU A 358 17.50 -13.51 -5.92
C GLU A 358 16.81 -12.26 -6.47
N PRO A 359 16.67 -11.18 -5.66
CA PRO A 359 15.95 -9.98 -6.06
C PRO A 359 16.67 -9.25 -7.20
N GLN A 360 15.91 -8.82 -8.19
CA GLN A 360 16.36 -7.92 -9.26
C GLN A 360 16.11 -6.46 -8.89
N CYS A 361 15.13 -6.18 -8.04
CA CYS A 361 14.93 -4.87 -7.46
C CYS A 361 16.02 -4.60 -6.43
N ALA A 362 16.68 -3.45 -6.54
CA ALA A 362 17.52 -2.96 -5.46
C ALA A 362 16.63 -2.69 -4.25
N CYS A 363 16.97 -3.27 -3.10
CA CYS A 363 16.24 -2.99 -1.87
C CYS A 363 16.31 -1.50 -1.52
N ILE A 364 15.27 -1.02 -0.86
CA ILE A 364 15.15 0.35 -0.41
C ILE A 364 15.97 0.52 0.87
N GLU A 365 17.05 1.30 0.77
CA GLU A 365 17.84 1.73 1.91
C GLU A 365 17.09 2.85 2.65
N ARG A 366 16.14 2.48 3.52
CA ARG A 366 15.29 3.47 4.22
C ARG A 366 16.09 4.49 5.05
N SER A 367 17.31 4.13 5.47
CA SER A 367 18.21 5.04 6.18
C SER A 367 18.61 6.28 5.36
N THR A 368 18.46 6.26 4.03
CA THR A 368 18.68 7.42 3.17
C THR A 368 17.44 8.29 3.01
N ILE A 369 16.27 7.82 3.44
CA ILE A 369 15.00 8.56 3.36
C ILE A 369 14.95 9.56 4.50
N LYS A 370 14.68 10.82 4.15
CA LYS A 370 14.65 11.97 5.04
C LYS A 370 13.25 12.55 5.10
N ILE A 371 12.64 12.55 6.27
CA ILE A 371 11.29 13.09 6.48
C ILE A 371 11.35 14.33 7.36
N GLY A 372 10.75 15.43 6.90
CA GLY A 372 10.59 16.66 7.68
C GLY A 372 9.25 16.72 8.41
N GLY A 373 9.29 17.11 9.68
CA GLY A 373 8.10 17.39 10.49
C GLY A 373 7.95 18.87 10.77
N VAL A 374 6.83 19.46 10.36
CA VAL A 374 6.49 20.86 10.64
C VAL A 374 5.09 20.97 11.24
N THR A 375 5.02 21.06 12.57
CA THR A 375 3.74 21.23 13.28
C THR A 375 3.67 22.58 13.99
N HIS A 376 2.47 23.02 14.34
CA HIS A 376 2.26 24.19 15.20
C HIS A 376 2.57 23.90 16.69
N GLY A 377 3.16 22.75 17.00
CA GLY A 377 3.64 22.43 18.33
C GLY A 377 4.87 23.22 18.73
N HIS A 378 4.77 23.94 19.85
CA HIS A 378 5.87 24.70 20.43
C HIS A 378 6.38 24.10 21.75
N THR A 379 7.61 24.42 22.14
CA THR A 379 8.34 23.80 23.26
C THR A 379 7.66 23.91 24.63
N THR A 380 6.74 24.85 24.81
CA THR A 380 6.02 25.04 26.09
C THR A 380 4.64 24.37 26.14
N ASP A 381 4.21 23.70 25.07
CA ASP A 381 2.92 23.00 25.02
C ASP A 381 3.14 21.49 25.17
N SER A 382 2.77 20.98 26.35
CA SER A 382 2.89 19.57 26.70
C SER A 382 1.85 18.67 26.01
N PHE A 383 0.91 19.22 25.23
CA PHE A 383 0.09 18.39 24.34
C PHE A 383 0.94 17.72 23.24
N TRP A 384 1.99 18.39 22.76
CA TRP A 384 2.82 17.93 21.64
C TRP A 384 3.87 16.90 22.03
N ASP A 385 4.11 16.73 23.32
CA ASP A 385 4.95 15.71 23.94
C ASP A 385 4.77 14.31 23.36
N PRO A 386 3.59 13.68 23.49
CA PRO A 386 3.36 12.38 22.90
C PRO A 386 3.45 12.37 21.37
N VAL A 387 3.07 13.46 20.69
CA VAL A 387 3.11 13.54 19.21
C VAL A 387 4.54 13.47 18.69
N TYR A 388 5.44 14.28 19.24
CA TYR A 388 6.83 14.31 18.83
C TYR A 388 7.56 13.00 19.20
N THR A 389 7.32 12.44 20.39
CA THR A 389 7.88 11.13 20.75
C THR A 389 7.37 10.02 19.86
N ALA A 390 6.06 9.97 19.56
CA ALA A 390 5.50 8.97 18.67
C ALA A 390 6.07 9.09 17.25
N SER A 391 6.23 10.31 16.72
CA SER A 391 6.85 10.51 15.41
C SER A 391 8.31 10.06 15.36
N ALA A 392 9.08 10.30 16.43
CA ALA A 392 10.47 9.85 16.54
C ALA A 392 10.57 8.33 16.69
N GLN A 393 9.62 7.69 17.37
CA GLN A 393 9.52 6.23 17.42
C GLN A 393 9.15 5.67 16.05
N ALA A 394 8.16 6.24 15.36
CA ALA A 394 7.78 5.81 14.01
C ALA A 394 8.95 5.92 13.01
N ALA A 395 9.77 6.98 13.10
CA ALA A 395 10.96 7.09 12.28
C ALA A 395 12.00 5.98 12.56
N GLN A 396 12.15 5.59 13.83
CA GLN A 396 13.00 4.46 14.23
C GLN A 396 12.44 3.12 13.74
N ASP A 397 11.14 2.88 13.94
CA ASP A 397 10.43 1.67 13.48
C ASP A 397 10.59 1.49 11.97
N MET A 398 10.46 2.59 11.20
CA MET A 398 10.62 2.58 9.75
C MET A 398 12.07 2.64 9.26
N GLY A 399 13.04 2.96 10.14
CA GLY A 399 14.45 3.11 9.78
C GLY A 399 14.76 4.33 8.90
N VAL A 400 14.03 5.44 9.06
CA VAL A 400 14.20 6.69 8.28
C VAL A 400 14.80 7.82 9.13
N GLU A 401 15.40 8.83 8.48
CA GLU A 401 15.88 10.04 9.16
C GLU A 401 14.75 11.05 9.35
N LEU A 402 14.60 11.61 10.56
CA LEU A 402 13.52 12.53 10.91
C LEU A 402 14.03 13.91 11.34
N PHE A 403 13.60 14.95 10.62
CA PHE A 403 13.83 16.35 10.92
C PHE A 403 12.59 16.97 11.57
N ASN A 404 12.36 16.73 12.86
CA ASN A 404 11.13 17.16 13.56
C ASN A 404 11.42 17.96 14.84
N GLU A 405 12.10 19.10 14.73
CA GLU A 405 12.32 20.02 15.85
C GLU A 405 11.10 20.91 16.14
N ARG A 406 10.82 21.18 17.41
CA ARG A 406 9.76 22.11 17.85
C ARG A 406 10.19 23.57 17.72
N PHE A 407 9.21 24.44 17.51
CA PHE A 407 9.41 25.87 17.59
C PHE A 407 9.47 26.34 19.05
N SER A 408 10.33 27.32 19.33
CA SER A 408 10.19 28.11 20.57
C SER A 408 8.89 28.90 20.53
N LYS A 409 8.20 28.99 21.67
CA LYS A 409 6.99 29.83 21.76
C LYS A 409 7.37 31.31 21.57
N PRO A 410 6.73 32.05 20.66
CA PRO A 410 6.93 33.49 20.56
C PRO A 410 6.57 34.21 21.88
N GLU A 411 7.44 35.10 22.35
CA GLU A 411 7.29 35.79 23.65
C GLU A 411 6.63 37.17 23.53
N ASP A 412 6.77 37.83 22.38
CA ASP A 412 6.28 39.19 22.13
C ASP A 412 4.92 39.22 21.44
N GLY A 413 4.11 40.24 21.73
CA GLY A 413 2.82 40.49 21.08
C GLY A 413 1.60 39.89 21.80
N THR A 414 0.41 40.11 21.24
CA THR A 414 -0.83 39.45 21.69
C THR A 414 -0.82 37.96 21.30
N PRO A 415 -1.66 37.11 21.91
CA PRO A 415 -1.76 35.70 21.52
C PRO A 415 -1.97 35.49 20.00
N GLU A 416 -2.77 36.34 19.37
CA GLU A 416 -3.02 36.29 17.93
C GLU A 416 -1.77 36.66 17.11
N GLU A 417 -0.99 37.64 17.57
CA GLU A 417 0.29 38.02 16.94
C GLU A 417 1.34 36.91 17.11
N GLN A 418 1.38 36.26 18.27
CA GLN A 418 2.26 35.11 18.53
C GLN A 418 1.92 33.92 17.63
N GLU A 419 0.62 33.63 17.45
CA GLU A 419 0.16 32.55 16.57
C GLU A 419 0.47 32.85 15.10
N ALA A 420 0.22 34.08 14.63
CA ALA A 420 0.57 34.50 13.27
C ALA A 420 2.09 34.42 13.00
N LEU A 421 2.92 34.78 14.00
CA LEU A 421 4.37 34.65 13.91
C LEU A 421 4.79 33.18 13.85
N LEU A 422 4.20 32.31 14.67
CA LEU A 422 4.44 30.86 14.62
C LEU A 422 4.12 30.30 13.23
N HIS A 423 3.00 30.68 12.62
CA HIS A 423 2.63 30.25 11.27
C HIS A 423 3.63 30.73 10.20
N THR A 424 4.16 31.94 10.37
CA THR A 424 5.23 32.45 9.50
C THR A 424 6.53 31.65 9.67
N MET A 425 6.89 31.29 10.90
CA MET A 425 8.04 30.44 11.20
C MET A 425 7.87 29.04 10.60
N MET A 426 6.67 28.46 10.67
CA MET A 426 6.34 27.19 10.02
C MET A 426 6.52 27.26 8.50
N ALA A 427 5.96 28.27 7.85
CA ALA A 427 6.10 28.47 6.41
C ALA A 427 7.57 28.57 5.98
N ASN A 428 8.38 29.32 6.71
CA ASN A 428 9.82 29.42 6.45
C ASN A 428 10.55 28.09 6.68
N LYS A 429 10.18 27.33 7.71
CA LYS A 429 10.79 26.01 7.97
C LYS A 429 10.46 25.02 6.85
N ILE A 430 9.23 25.02 6.33
CA ILE A 430 8.86 24.19 5.18
C ILE A 430 9.75 24.54 3.99
N LYS A 431 9.84 25.82 3.63
CA LYS A 431 10.69 26.27 2.52
C LYS A 431 12.14 25.83 2.69
N ASN A 432 12.71 26.04 3.88
CA ASN A 432 14.09 25.62 4.17
C ASN A 432 14.31 24.11 4.10
N LEU A 433 13.31 23.28 4.42
CA LEU A 433 13.42 21.83 4.32
C LEU A 433 13.33 21.35 2.86
N CYS A 434 12.60 22.07 2.01
CA CYS A 434 12.44 21.73 0.60
C CYS A 434 13.55 22.31 -0.28
N GLU A 435 14.22 23.37 0.17
CA GLU A 435 15.44 23.89 -0.44
C GLU A 435 16.52 22.80 -0.52
N ASP A 436 17.14 22.68 -1.70
CA ASP A 436 18.23 21.74 -2.00
C ASP A 436 17.92 20.26 -1.72
N GLU A 437 16.65 19.84 -1.84
CA GLU A 437 16.21 18.44 -1.67
C GLU A 437 16.67 17.84 -0.32
N GLN A 438 16.64 18.64 0.75
CA GLN A 438 17.09 18.19 2.07
C GLN A 438 16.20 17.09 2.66
N VAL A 439 14.94 17.00 2.25
CA VAL A 439 13.99 15.96 2.65
C VAL A 439 13.31 15.32 1.43
N ASP A 440 12.99 14.04 1.54
CA ASP A 440 12.21 13.29 0.54
C ASP A 440 10.69 13.44 0.75
N GLY A 441 10.27 13.95 1.91
CA GLY A 441 8.87 14.18 2.21
C GLY A 441 8.62 14.97 3.49
N LEU A 442 7.39 15.45 3.65
CA LEU A 442 6.95 16.24 4.80
C LEU A 442 5.66 15.70 5.42
N PHE A 443 5.53 15.81 6.75
CA PHE A 443 4.23 15.85 7.42
C PHE A 443 4.06 17.18 8.12
N VAL A 444 2.91 17.82 7.88
CA VAL A 444 2.69 19.22 8.24
C VAL A 444 1.32 19.41 8.88
N SER A 445 1.23 20.19 9.95
CA SER A 445 -0.07 20.71 10.41
C SER A 445 -0.40 21.98 9.65
N ILE A 446 -1.66 22.19 9.25
CA ILE A 446 -2.05 23.26 8.32
C ILE A 446 -2.96 24.30 9.00
N PRO A 447 -2.41 25.20 9.85
CA PRO A 447 -3.21 26.15 10.61
C PRO A 447 -3.49 27.47 9.86
N SER A 448 -2.86 27.71 8.70
CA SER A 448 -3.02 28.97 7.96
C SER A 448 -2.71 28.85 6.46
N GLU A 449 -3.23 29.80 5.69
CA GLU A 449 -2.93 29.97 4.25
C GLU A 449 -1.43 30.15 3.98
N ALA A 450 -0.69 30.82 4.87
CA ALA A 450 0.76 30.98 4.70
C ALA A 450 1.50 29.64 4.72
N VAL A 451 1.03 28.69 5.54
CA VAL A 451 1.55 27.31 5.58
C VAL A 451 1.13 26.55 4.32
N VAL A 452 -0.11 26.69 3.86
CA VAL A 452 -0.58 26.10 2.60
C VAL A 452 0.30 26.54 1.43
N SER A 453 0.51 27.84 1.25
CA SER A 453 1.36 28.34 0.17
C SER A 453 2.80 27.83 0.26
N ALA A 454 3.35 27.66 1.47
CA ALA A 454 4.68 27.09 1.64
C ALA A 454 4.73 25.60 1.28
N ILE A 455 3.66 24.83 1.53
CA ILE A 455 3.55 23.43 1.11
C ILE A 455 3.46 23.34 -0.42
N GLU A 456 2.68 24.22 -1.06
CA GLU A 456 2.54 24.26 -2.52
C GLU A 456 3.86 24.63 -3.23
N ASP A 457 4.68 25.48 -2.59
CA ASP A 457 5.99 25.92 -3.11
C ASP A 457 7.09 24.82 -3.02
N CYS A 458 6.93 23.79 -2.18
CA CYS A 458 7.95 22.83 -1.74
C CYS A 458 8.43 21.79 -2.78
#